data_AF-A0A0L0BQY1-F1
#
_entry.id   AF-A0A0L0BQY1-F1
#
_cell.length_a   1.000
_cell.length_b   1.000
_cell.length_c   1.000
_cell.angle_alpha   90.00
_cell.angle_beta   90.00
_cell.angle_gamma   90.00
#
_symmetry.space_group_name_H-M   'P 1'
#
loop_
_entity.id
_entity.type
_entity.pdbx_description
1 polymer ?
#
loop_
_entity_poly.entity_id
_entity_poly.type
_entity_poly.pdbx_seq_one_letter_code
_entity_poly.pdbx_strand_id
1 'polypeptide(L)'
;MKLVITLAFICLMAGALASPLELNDEQKVKAKQYFEECIKQENVSDADAEKLRKKDFANPSKNLKCFGTCFFEKVGTLKDSEVQEDVVLAKLGSILGEEKTKAILAKCKDVKGEDRCDTGFKLYECFESAKAEAFITLAVVCFIASTLANPLELSEEQKAKAKVHFEECVQQENVSEEDATRLRNKDFTNPSPAMKCFGTCFFEKVGTLKDSQVQEEVVLAKLGALIGEEKTKEVLNKCKDIKGDDRCDTGFKIYECFESYKAQFKEHHNFLKRLLRNIKLDKQKSKEINMKAFITLAVVCFIASTLANPLELSEEQKAKAKVHFQECVQQENVSEEEATRLRNKDFANPSAAMKCFGTCFFEKVGTLKDSQVQEEVVLAKLGALIGEEKTKEVLHKCKDIKGEDRCDTGFKVYECFESFKAELTA
;
A
#
# COMPACT_ATOMS: atom_id res chain seq x y z
N MET A 1 -27.69 -3.67 0.61
CA MET A 1 -27.60 -3.06 1.97
C MET A 1 -26.35 -3.51 2.75
N LYS A 2 -25.90 -4.78 2.67
CA LYS A 2 -24.71 -5.29 3.39
C LYS A 2 -23.34 -4.84 2.84
N LEU A 3 -23.23 -4.52 1.55
CA LEU A 3 -21.98 -4.10 0.88
C LEU A 3 -21.61 -2.62 1.11
N VAL A 4 -22.56 -1.81 1.56
CA VAL A 4 -22.46 -0.33 1.57
C VAL A 4 -21.96 0.20 2.93
N ILE A 5 -22.10 -0.59 3.99
CA ILE A 5 -21.74 -0.19 5.36
C ILE A 5 -20.24 -0.37 5.63
N THR A 6 -19.59 -1.30 4.92
CA THR A 6 -18.13 -1.53 5.00
C THR A 6 -17.31 -0.39 4.37
N LEU A 7 -17.90 0.37 3.43
CA LEU A 7 -17.21 1.44 2.70
C LEU A 7 -17.20 2.78 3.46
N ALA A 8 -18.21 3.09 4.29
CA ALA A 8 -18.26 4.35 5.01
C ALA A 8 -17.20 4.44 6.14
N PHE A 9 -16.86 3.31 6.77
CA PHE A 9 -15.92 3.30 7.89
C PHE A 9 -14.45 3.34 7.51
N ILE A 10 -14.10 2.63 6.44
CA ILE A 10 -12.74 2.70 5.89
C ILE A 10 -12.44 4.14 5.45
N CYS A 11 -13.44 4.90 5.01
CA CYS A 11 -13.23 6.17 4.33
C CYS A 11 -13.13 7.42 5.22
N LEU A 12 -13.53 7.38 6.49
CA LEU A 12 -13.18 8.43 7.45
C LEU A 12 -11.67 8.43 7.78
N MET A 13 -10.95 7.32 7.53
CA MET A 13 -9.49 7.24 7.68
C MET A 13 -8.74 6.90 6.37
N ALA A 14 -9.43 6.61 5.26
CA ALA A 14 -8.83 6.15 3.99
C ALA A 14 -9.07 7.12 2.82
N GLY A 15 -8.79 8.40 3.03
CA GLY A 15 -8.61 9.34 1.92
C GLY A 15 -7.36 9.08 1.07
N ALA A 16 -6.31 8.43 1.61
CA ALA A 16 -5.02 8.39 0.92
C ALA A 16 -4.13 7.15 1.15
N LEU A 17 -4.58 6.09 1.86
CA LEU A 17 -3.74 4.89 1.97
C LEU A 17 -3.74 4.12 0.64
N ALA A 18 -2.61 4.11 -0.07
CA ALA A 18 -2.34 3.24 -1.21
C ALA A 18 -2.29 1.73 -0.84
N SER A 19 -2.65 1.40 0.40
CA SER A 19 -2.95 0.05 0.88
C SER A 19 -4.36 0.09 1.44
N PRO A 20 -5.29 -0.81 1.03
CA PRO A 20 -6.56 -0.92 1.74
C PRO A 20 -6.26 -1.22 3.20
N LEU A 21 -6.86 -0.46 4.12
CA LEU A 21 -6.91 -0.80 5.53
C LEU A 21 -7.60 -2.16 5.65
N GLU A 22 -6.82 -3.24 5.69
CA GLU A 22 -7.32 -4.58 5.95
C GLU A 22 -7.61 -4.71 7.45
N LEU A 23 -8.77 -4.22 7.86
CA LEU A 23 -9.34 -4.59 9.16
C LEU A 23 -9.55 -6.11 9.18
N ASN A 24 -9.30 -6.74 10.32
CA ASN A 24 -9.71 -8.13 10.51
C ASN A 24 -11.25 -8.21 10.60
N ASP A 25 -11.81 -9.42 10.47
CA ASP A 25 -13.28 -9.55 10.37
C ASP A 25 -14.00 -9.15 11.65
N GLU A 26 -13.37 -9.33 12.81
CA GLU A 26 -13.90 -8.86 14.10
C GLU A 26 -13.98 -7.31 14.13
N GLN A 27 -12.94 -6.63 13.65
CA GLN A 27 -12.90 -5.16 13.55
C GLN A 27 -13.93 -4.64 12.55
N LYS A 28 -14.16 -5.33 11.42
CA LYS A 28 -15.21 -4.99 10.46
C LYS A 28 -16.60 -5.10 11.08
N VAL A 29 -16.85 -6.17 11.83
CA VAL A 29 -18.13 -6.38 12.53
C VAL A 29 -18.35 -5.29 13.57
N LYS A 30 -17.37 -5.00 14.43
CA LYS A 30 -17.47 -3.94 15.44
C LYS A 30 -17.64 -2.55 14.83
N ALA A 31 -16.88 -2.21 13.79
CA ALA A 31 -17.02 -0.94 13.10
C ALA A 31 -18.43 -0.76 12.49
N LYS A 32 -18.99 -1.84 11.92
CA LYS A 32 -20.37 -1.84 11.42
C LYS A 32 -21.39 -1.65 12.55
N GLN A 33 -21.22 -2.34 13.67
CA GLN A 33 -22.09 -2.18 14.83
C GLN A 33 -22.08 -0.74 15.34
N TYR A 34 -20.88 -0.17 15.56
CA TYR A 34 -20.72 1.21 16.00
C TYR A 34 -21.29 2.21 14.98
N PHE A 35 -21.18 1.95 13.67
CA PHE A 35 -21.82 2.77 12.63
C PHE A 35 -23.34 2.84 12.84
N GLU A 36 -23.99 1.68 12.93
CA GLU A 36 -25.44 1.56 13.05
C GLU A 36 -25.94 2.13 14.38
N GLU A 37 -25.18 1.94 15.46
CA GLU A 37 -25.47 2.55 16.76
C GLU A 37 -25.37 4.07 16.72
N CYS A 38 -24.30 4.63 16.14
CA CYS A 38 -24.11 6.08 16.10
C CYS A 38 -25.09 6.78 15.16
N ILE A 39 -25.51 6.15 14.05
CA ILE A 39 -26.59 6.68 13.20
C ILE A 39 -27.88 6.86 14.02
N LYS A 40 -28.23 5.85 14.81
CA LYS A 40 -29.43 5.87 15.65
C LYS A 40 -29.30 6.85 16.82
N GLN A 41 -28.18 6.80 17.52
CA GLN A 41 -27.93 7.62 18.72
C GLN A 41 -27.94 9.11 18.39
N GLU A 42 -27.28 9.50 17.30
CA GLU A 42 -27.11 10.91 16.94
C GLU A 42 -28.19 11.39 15.96
N ASN A 43 -29.22 10.57 15.71
CA ASN A 43 -30.34 10.85 14.80
C ASN A 43 -29.88 11.37 13.43
N VAL A 44 -28.94 10.65 12.80
CA VAL A 44 -28.38 11.04 11.49
C VAL A 44 -29.46 10.94 10.42
N SER A 45 -29.70 12.03 9.69
CA SER A 45 -30.68 12.08 8.60
C SER A 45 -30.27 11.22 7.41
N ASP A 46 -31.22 10.81 6.56
CA ASP A 46 -30.89 10.08 5.31
C ASP A 46 -29.98 10.90 4.38
N ALA A 47 -30.16 12.22 4.36
CA ALA A 47 -29.32 13.14 3.60
C ALA A 47 -27.87 13.17 4.13
N ASP A 48 -27.69 13.23 5.45
CA ASP A 48 -26.36 13.16 6.07
C ASP A 48 -25.74 11.76 5.93
N ALA A 49 -26.55 10.71 5.96
CA ALA A 49 -26.10 9.35 5.67
C ALA A 49 -25.66 9.19 4.21
N GLU A 50 -26.29 9.91 3.27
CA GLU A 50 -25.84 9.97 1.88
C GLU A 50 -24.53 10.75 1.75
N LYS A 51 -24.36 11.87 2.47
CA LYS A 51 -23.09 12.60 2.54
C LYS A 51 -21.96 11.72 3.09
N LEU A 52 -22.21 10.95 4.15
CA LEU A 52 -21.28 9.93 4.67
C LEU A 52 -20.88 8.91 3.59
N ARG A 53 -21.85 8.42 2.80
CA ARG A 53 -21.58 7.47 1.71
C ARG A 53 -20.75 8.08 0.59
N LYS A 54 -20.98 9.36 0.28
CA LYS A 54 -20.27 10.10 -0.77
C LYS A 54 -18.94 10.71 -0.29
N LYS A 55 -18.63 10.60 1.01
CA LYS A 55 -17.49 11.27 1.66
C LYS A 55 -17.53 12.80 1.52
N ASP A 56 -18.73 13.36 1.47
CA ASP A 56 -18.92 14.79 1.39
C ASP A 56 -19.01 15.38 2.80
N PHE A 57 -17.86 15.85 3.28
CA PHE A 57 -17.73 16.51 4.58
C PHE A 57 -17.62 18.03 4.46
N ALA A 58 -17.93 18.60 3.28
CA ALA A 58 -17.99 20.04 3.12
C ALA A 58 -19.21 20.58 3.89
N ASN A 59 -18.95 21.29 4.99
CA ASN A 59 -19.98 21.85 5.88
C ASN A 59 -20.92 20.77 6.46
N PRO A 60 -20.44 19.91 7.36
CA PRO A 60 -21.25 18.84 7.94
C PRO A 60 -22.32 19.42 8.86
N SER A 61 -23.49 18.76 8.89
CA SER A 61 -24.54 19.06 9.86
C SER A 61 -24.07 18.78 11.29
N LYS A 62 -24.78 19.33 12.29
CA LYS A 62 -24.49 19.04 13.71
C LYS A 62 -24.56 17.54 14.00
N ASN A 63 -25.60 16.85 13.52
CA ASN A 63 -25.78 15.42 13.74
C ASN A 63 -24.66 14.61 13.08
N LEU A 64 -24.15 15.05 11.93
CA LEU A 64 -23.02 14.42 11.27
C LEU A 64 -21.69 14.59 12.04
N LYS A 65 -21.45 15.78 12.62
CA LYS A 65 -20.32 16.01 13.54
C LYS A 65 -20.44 15.12 14.80
N CYS A 66 -21.66 15.03 15.35
CA CYS A 66 -21.95 14.20 16.51
C CYS A 66 -21.75 12.70 16.21
N PHE A 67 -22.14 12.24 15.02
CA PHE A 67 -21.91 10.87 14.56
C PHE A 67 -20.41 10.51 14.56
N GLY A 68 -19.56 11.38 14.02
CA GLY A 68 -18.10 11.17 14.04
C GLY A 68 -17.56 11.06 15.46
N THR A 69 -18.03 11.94 16.35
CA THR A 69 -17.65 11.94 17.77
C THR A 69 -18.11 10.68 18.50
N CYS A 70 -19.36 10.27 18.32
CA CYS A 70 -19.91 9.01 18.84
C CYS A 70 -19.04 7.82 18.42
N PHE A 71 -18.61 7.80 17.16
CA PHE A 71 -17.79 6.71 16.69
C PHE A 71 -16.41 6.69 17.34
N PHE A 72 -15.75 7.84 17.49
CA PHE A 72 -14.46 7.92 18.20
C PHE A 72 -14.57 7.48 19.66
N GLU A 73 -15.69 7.76 20.32
CA GLU A 73 -15.97 7.27 21.66
C GLU A 73 -16.16 5.76 21.71
N LYS A 74 -16.94 5.19 20.78
CA LYS A 74 -17.16 3.74 20.70
C LYS A 74 -15.88 2.95 20.40
N VAL A 75 -15.00 3.52 19.58
CA VAL A 75 -13.67 2.95 19.31
C VAL A 75 -12.71 3.13 20.49
N GLY A 76 -13.03 4.04 21.42
CA GLY A 76 -12.25 4.34 22.60
C GLY A 76 -11.08 5.29 22.35
N THR A 77 -11.04 5.97 21.21
CA THR A 77 -9.99 6.96 20.89
C THR A 77 -10.29 8.34 21.44
N LEU A 78 -11.54 8.58 21.85
CA LEU A 78 -11.99 9.80 22.49
C LEU A 78 -12.83 9.42 23.70
N LYS A 79 -12.68 10.11 24.82
CA LYS A 79 -13.54 9.95 25.99
C LYS A 79 -13.68 11.30 26.67
N ASP A 80 -14.90 11.71 26.99
CA ASP A 80 -15.17 13.00 27.63
C ASP A 80 -14.54 14.19 26.87
N SER A 81 -14.55 14.10 25.53
CA SER A 81 -13.87 15.04 24.61
C SER A 81 -12.34 15.10 24.73
N GLU A 82 -11.71 14.13 25.39
CA GLU A 82 -10.25 13.98 25.52
C GLU A 82 -9.72 12.80 24.71
N VAL A 83 -8.66 13.05 23.95
CA VAL A 83 -8.01 12.04 23.11
C VAL A 83 -7.32 11.01 23.98
N GLN A 84 -7.62 9.74 23.75
CA GLN A 84 -7.01 8.62 24.45
C GLN A 84 -5.70 8.24 23.73
N GLU A 85 -4.61 8.94 24.07
CA GLU A 85 -3.32 8.87 23.35
C GLU A 85 -2.81 7.44 23.17
N ASP A 86 -2.83 6.63 24.23
CA ASP A 86 -2.37 5.23 24.20
C ASP A 86 -3.21 4.37 23.25
N VAL A 87 -4.53 4.58 23.23
CA VAL A 87 -5.46 3.85 22.37
C VAL A 87 -5.27 4.27 20.91
N VAL A 88 -5.07 5.55 20.66
CA VAL A 88 -4.75 6.09 19.33
C VAL A 88 -3.41 5.53 18.86
N LEU A 89 -2.39 5.49 19.72
CA LEU A 89 -1.07 4.97 19.38
C LEU A 89 -1.11 3.47 19.10
N ALA A 90 -1.83 2.68 19.89
CA ALA A 90 -1.97 1.24 19.66
C ALA A 90 -2.69 0.94 18.34
N LYS A 91 -3.77 1.68 18.04
CA LYS A 91 -4.57 1.46 16.83
C LYS A 91 -3.92 2.03 15.59
N LEU A 92 -3.47 3.28 15.62
CA LEU A 92 -2.91 3.99 14.47
C LEU A 92 -1.40 3.81 14.32
N GLY A 93 -0.65 3.52 15.38
CA GLY A 93 0.80 3.28 15.30
C GLY A 93 1.16 2.09 14.41
N SER A 94 0.32 1.05 14.40
CA SER A 94 0.48 -0.09 13.49
C SER A 94 0.14 0.24 12.01
N ILE A 95 -0.64 1.29 11.79
CA ILE A 95 -1.14 1.71 10.46
C ILE A 95 -0.23 2.78 9.85
N LEU A 96 0.04 3.84 10.61
CA LEU A 96 0.77 5.04 10.18
C LEU A 96 2.24 5.00 10.60
N GLY A 97 2.61 4.13 11.54
CA GLY A 97 3.90 4.15 12.22
C GLY A 97 3.83 4.91 13.54
N GLU A 98 4.54 4.41 14.55
CA GLU A 98 4.50 4.94 15.93
C GLU A 98 4.94 6.42 16.01
N GLU A 99 6.08 6.76 15.41
CA GLU A 99 6.60 8.15 15.43
C GLU A 99 5.65 9.14 14.75
N LYS A 100 5.05 8.76 13.62
CA LYS A 100 4.09 9.62 12.91
C LYS A 100 2.82 9.83 13.72
N THR A 101 2.35 8.76 14.37
CA THR A 101 1.17 8.82 15.23
C THR A 101 1.44 9.71 16.44
N LYS A 102 2.62 9.61 17.06
CA LYS A 102 3.06 10.51 18.14
C LYS A 102 3.14 11.97 17.68
N ALA A 103 3.66 12.23 16.49
CA ALA A 103 3.73 13.59 15.94
C ALA A 103 2.35 14.20 15.68
N ILE A 104 1.40 13.42 15.18
CA ILE A 104 0.00 13.86 14.99
C ILE A 104 -0.66 14.12 16.35
N LEU A 105 -0.50 13.20 17.32
CA LEU A 105 -1.01 13.37 18.68
C LEU A 105 -0.48 14.65 19.33
N ALA A 106 0.82 14.91 19.24
CA ALA A 106 1.43 16.12 19.78
C ALA A 106 0.86 17.42 19.20
N LYS A 107 0.39 17.39 17.95
CA LYS A 107 -0.24 18.55 17.29
C LYS A 107 -1.71 18.70 17.63
N CYS A 108 -2.45 17.59 17.66
CA CYS A 108 -3.90 17.62 17.58
C CYS A 108 -4.63 17.28 18.89
N LYS A 109 -3.99 16.63 19.87
CA LYS A 109 -4.70 16.07 21.03
C LYS A 109 -5.44 17.10 21.88
N ASP A 110 -4.95 18.33 21.91
CA ASP A 110 -5.50 19.43 22.72
C ASP A 110 -6.53 20.28 21.97
N VAL A 111 -6.88 19.92 20.74
CA VAL A 111 -7.90 20.63 19.95
C VAL A 111 -9.28 20.46 20.59
N LYS A 112 -9.97 21.58 20.81
CA LYS A 112 -11.31 21.64 21.39
C LYS A 112 -12.26 22.47 20.51
N GLY A 113 -13.52 22.07 20.50
CA GLY A 113 -14.61 22.77 19.84
C GLY A 113 -15.55 23.44 20.82
N GLU A 114 -16.63 24.02 20.29
CA GLU A 114 -17.66 24.69 21.09
C GLU A 114 -18.47 23.70 21.94
N ASP A 115 -18.66 22.48 21.43
CA ASP A 115 -19.33 21.39 22.14
C ASP A 115 -18.63 20.04 21.87
N ARG A 116 -19.18 18.95 22.44
CA ARG A 116 -18.69 17.58 22.23
C ARG A 116 -18.53 17.24 20.74
N CYS A 117 -19.55 17.55 19.96
CA CYS A 117 -19.61 17.18 18.55
C CYS A 117 -18.63 18.01 17.72
N ASP A 118 -18.54 19.31 18.01
CA ASP A 118 -17.58 20.20 17.37
C ASP A 118 -16.15 19.85 17.75
N THR A 119 -15.91 19.40 18.98
CA THR A 119 -14.60 18.91 19.43
C THR A 119 -14.17 17.68 18.64
N GLY A 120 -15.02 16.66 18.53
CA GLY A 120 -14.69 15.47 17.74
C GLY A 120 -14.47 15.78 16.26
N PHE A 121 -15.22 16.73 15.70
CA PHE A 121 -15.03 17.14 14.30
C PHE A 121 -13.73 17.94 14.08
N LYS A 122 -13.40 18.92 14.94
CA LYS A 122 -12.13 19.65 14.83
C LYS A 122 -10.92 18.75 15.06
N LEU A 123 -11.03 17.77 15.95
CA LEU A 123 -10.02 16.73 16.10
C LEU A 123 -9.86 15.93 14.82
N TYR A 124 -10.96 15.51 14.19
CA TYR A 124 -10.92 14.85 12.89
C TYR A 124 -10.24 15.71 11.81
N GLU A 125 -10.61 16.97 11.67
CA GLU A 125 -9.99 17.89 10.72
C GLU A 125 -8.49 18.07 10.98
N CYS A 126 -8.09 18.24 12.24
CA CYS A 126 -6.69 18.32 12.62
C CYS A 126 -5.93 17.03 12.29
N PHE A 127 -6.49 15.87 12.63
CA PHE A 127 -5.88 14.58 12.34
C PHE A 127 -5.77 14.32 10.84
N GLU A 128 -6.79 14.64 10.03
CA GLU A 128 -6.72 14.51 8.57
C GLU A 128 -5.75 15.53 7.96
N SER A 129 -5.69 16.75 8.47
CA SER A 129 -4.72 17.77 8.04
C SER A 129 -3.28 17.36 8.39
N ALA A 130 -3.01 16.99 9.64
CA ALA A 130 -1.69 16.54 10.09
C ALA A 130 -1.27 15.21 9.44
N LYS A 131 -2.24 14.33 9.15
CA LYS A 131 -2.02 13.13 8.33
C LYS A 131 -1.74 13.51 6.88
N ALA A 132 -2.44 14.46 6.28
CA ALA A 132 -2.13 14.96 4.95
C ALA A 132 -0.70 15.53 4.93
N GLU A 133 -0.27 16.28 5.94
CA GLU A 133 1.13 16.73 6.09
C GLU A 133 2.13 15.55 6.22
N ALA A 134 1.82 14.54 7.05
CA ALA A 134 2.65 13.35 7.25
C ALA A 134 2.65 12.39 6.04
N PHE A 135 1.60 12.42 5.23
CA PHE A 135 1.41 11.65 4.01
C PHE A 135 1.98 12.38 2.80
N ILE A 136 1.94 13.72 2.77
CA ILE A 136 2.69 14.57 1.85
C ILE A 136 4.19 14.34 2.10
N THR A 137 4.64 14.18 3.35
CA THR A 137 6.04 13.84 3.65
C THR A 137 6.45 12.43 3.14
N LEU A 138 5.55 11.43 3.18
CA LEU A 138 5.83 10.07 2.68
C LEU A 138 5.60 9.92 1.16
N ALA A 139 4.62 10.65 0.62
CA ALA A 139 4.31 10.73 -0.79
C ALA A 139 5.40 11.53 -1.49
N VAL A 140 5.89 12.66 -0.98
CA VAL A 140 7.03 13.43 -1.52
C VAL A 140 8.32 12.58 -1.54
N VAL A 141 8.57 11.76 -0.51
CA VAL A 141 9.66 10.76 -0.50
C VAL A 141 9.47 9.68 -1.59
N CYS A 142 8.22 9.31 -1.93
CA CYS A 142 7.90 8.40 -3.04
C CYS A 142 7.75 9.09 -4.42
N PHE A 143 7.45 10.39 -4.48
CA PHE A 143 7.09 11.17 -5.69
C PHE A 143 8.35 11.77 -6.34
N ILE A 144 9.46 11.92 -5.60
CA ILE A 144 10.78 12.18 -6.19
C ILE A 144 11.24 10.99 -7.08
N ALA A 145 10.60 9.82 -6.97
CA ALA A 145 10.92 8.63 -7.78
C ALA A 145 10.28 8.59 -9.19
N SER A 146 9.33 9.47 -9.52
CA SER A 146 8.68 9.53 -10.85
C SER A 146 8.42 10.97 -11.26
N THR A 147 9.49 11.58 -11.80
CA THR A 147 9.56 12.81 -12.60
C THR A 147 8.23 13.41 -13.08
N LEU A 148 7.84 14.55 -12.49
CA LEU A 148 6.98 15.63 -13.01
C LEU A 148 5.87 15.25 -14.02
N ALA A 149 4.66 14.91 -13.52
CA ALA A 149 3.38 15.25 -14.14
C ALA A 149 2.24 15.22 -13.10
N ASN A 150 1.65 16.39 -12.84
CA ASN A 150 0.62 16.77 -11.83
C ASN A 150 1.07 16.96 -10.35
N PRO A 151 0.48 17.96 -9.65
CA PRO A 151 1.23 19.15 -9.23
C PRO A 151 1.70 19.09 -7.78
N LEU A 152 2.80 19.78 -7.52
CA LEU A 152 3.12 20.31 -6.19
C LEU A 152 1.89 21.12 -5.74
N GLU A 153 1.16 20.67 -4.72
CA GLU A 153 0.15 21.51 -4.05
C GLU A 153 0.87 22.54 -3.19
N LEU A 154 1.57 23.44 -3.89
CA LEU A 154 1.81 24.78 -3.44
C LEU A 154 0.46 25.34 -2.97
N SER A 155 0.45 26.03 -1.84
CA SER A 155 -0.71 26.84 -1.46
C SER A 155 -1.12 27.70 -2.66
N GLU A 156 -2.41 28.02 -2.78
CA GLU A 156 -2.89 28.90 -3.85
C GLU A 156 -2.11 30.23 -3.88
N GLU A 157 -1.64 30.70 -2.72
CA GLU A 157 -0.73 31.84 -2.59
C GLU A 157 0.63 31.60 -3.26
N GLN A 158 1.27 30.45 -3.03
CA GLN A 158 2.56 30.11 -3.64
C GLN A 158 2.44 29.88 -5.15
N LYS A 159 1.33 29.30 -5.64
CA LYS A 159 1.05 29.17 -7.08
C LYS A 159 0.89 30.54 -7.74
N ALA A 160 0.16 31.44 -7.10
CA ALA A 160 -0.01 32.80 -7.57
C ALA A 160 1.33 33.55 -7.65
N LYS A 161 2.16 33.49 -6.58
CA LYS A 161 3.49 34.11 -6.58
C LYS A 161 4.42 33.53 -7.64
N ALA A 162 4.43 32.20 -7.80
CA ALA A 162 5.24 31.55 -8.83
C ALA A 162 4.82 31.98 -10.26
N LYS A 163 3.52 32.13 -10.51
CA LYS A 163 3.01 32.63 -11.80
C LYS A 163 3.45 34.07 -12.06
N VAL A 164 3.34 34.94 -11.06
CA VAL A 164 3.78 36.35 -11.17
C VAL A 164 5.29 36.41 -11.46
N HIS A 165 6.11 35.69 -10.70
CA HIS A 165 7.56 35.66 -10.95
C HIS A 165 7.93 35.07 -12.31
N PHE A 166 7.18 34.08 -12.78
CA PHE A 166 7.36 33.52 -14.13
C PHE A 166 7.12 34.61 -15.19
N GLU A 167 5.99 35.30 -15.13
CA GLU A 167 5.64 36.35 -16.10
C GLU A 167 6.64 37.52 -16.07
N GLU A 168 7.04 37.97 -14.87
CA GLU A 168 8.06 39.00 -14.70
C GLU A 168 9.40 38.60 -15.30
N CYS A 169 9.85 37.36 -15.07
CA CYS A 169 11.14 36.90 -15.58
C CYS A 169 11.13 36.64 -17.09
N VAL A 170 10.01 36.25 -17.68
CA VAL A 170 9.85 36.17 -19.14
C VAL A 170 10.05 37.55 -19.77
N GLN A 171 9.46 38.59 -19.18
CA GLN A 171 9.60 39.96 -19.66
C GLN A 171 11.02 40.51 -19.41
N GLN A 172 11.53 40.37 -18.19
CA GLN A 172 12.81 40.94 -17.77
C GLN A 172 13.99 40.37 -18.59
N GLU A 173 13.97 39.07 -18.86
CA GLU A 173 15.07 38.38 -19.53
C GLU A 173 14.83 38.24 -21.05
N ASN A 174 13.79 38.90 -21.59
CA ASN A 174 13.40 38.88 -23.00
C ASN A 174 13.28 37.45 -23.57
N VAL A 175 12.60 36.57 -22.85
CA VAL A 175 12.43 35.17 -23.24
C VAL A 175 11.50 35.08 -24.46
N SER A 176 11.94 34.39 -25.51
CA SER A 176 11.12 34.18 -26.71
C SER A 176 9.89 33.31 -26.41
N GLU A 177 8.84 33.41 -27.22
CA GLU A 177 7.63 32.58 -27.03
C GLU A 177 7.92 31.07 -27.20
N GLU A 178 8.89 30.74 -28.04
CA GLU A 178 9.40 29.37 -28.20
C GLU A 178 10.05 28.88 -26.91
N ASP A 179 10.99 29.65 -26.36
CA ASP A 179 11.66 29.32 -25.09
C ASP A 179 10.67 29.30 -23.92
N ALA A 180 9.70 30.21 -23.88
CA ALA A 180 8.64 30.22 -22.87
C ALA A 180 7.78 28.96 -22.93
N THR A 181 7.48 28.46 -24.13
CA THR A 181 6.77 27.19 -24.34
C THR A 181 7.61 26.01 -23.87
N ARG A 182 8.91 26.01 -24.16
CA ARG A 182 9.84 24.97 -23.69
C ARG A 182 9.97 24.96 -22.18
N LEU A 183 10.06 26.14 -21.54
CA LEU A 183 10.04 26.28 -20.08
C LEU A 183 8.75 25.72 -19.46
N ARG A 184 7.58 26.03 -20.03
CA ARG A 184 6.28 25.48 -19.59
C ARG A 184 6.24 23.95 -19.73
N ASN A 185 6.85 23.42 -20.78
CA ASN A 185 6.94 21.98 -21.06
C ASN A 185 8.12 21.29 -20.34
N LYS A 186 8.92 22.04 -19.56
CA LYS A 186 10.11 21.55 -18.84
C LYS A 186 11.17 20.93 -19.76
N ASP A 187 11.26 21.41 -20.99
CA ASP A 187 12.33 21.07 -21.90
C ASP A 187 13.51 22.03 -21.70
N PHE A 188 14.59 21.54 -21.10
CA PHE A 188 15.84 22.27 -20.89
C PHE A 188 16.97 21.77 -21.79
N THR A 189 16.65 21.03 -22.85
CA THR A 189 17.66 20.47 -23.77
C THR A 189 18.34 21.60 -24.55
N ASN A 190 19.64 21.84 -24.39
CA ASN A 190 20.34 22.96 -25.05
C ASN A 190 19.64 24.31 -24.81
N PRO A 191 19.63 24.81 -23.56
CA PRO A 191 18.90 26.02 -23.22
C PRO A 191 19.55 27.25 -23.85
N SER A 192 18.74 28.17 -24.36
CA SER A 192 19.21 29.46 -24.87
C SER A 192 19.79 30.32 -23.73
N PRO A 193 20.59 31.37 -24.04
CA PRO A 193 21.04 32.33 -23.04
C PRO A 193 19.87 32.94 -22.25
N ALA A 194 18.76 33.25 -22.92
CA ALA A 194 17.55 33.79 -22.28
C ALA A 194 16.91 32.79 -21.30
N MET A 195 16.90 31.48 -21.62
CA MET A 195 16.41 30.45 -20.69
C MET A 195 17.29 30.30 -19.45
N LYS A 196 18.61 30.37 -19.60
CA LYS A 196 19.55 30.35 -18.47
C LYS A 196 19.33 31.58 -17.57
N CYS A 197 19.14 32.74 -18.19
CA CYS A 197 18.84 33.99 -17.48
C CYS A 197 17.48 33.95 -16.79
N PHE A 198 16.45 33.39 -17.43
CA PHE A 198 15.13 33.18 -16.83
C PHE A 198 15.22 32.38 -15.53
N GLY A 199 15.94 31.25 -15.52
CA GLY A 199 16.11 30.43 -14.32
C GLY A 199 16.78 31.21 -13.19
N THR A 200 17.80 32.00 -13.53
CA THR A 200 18.51 32.86 -12.58
C THR A 200 17.62 33.96 -12.01
N CYS A 201 16.87 34.67 -12.86
CA CYS A 201 15.86 35.65 -12.45
C CYS A 201 14.85 35.04 -11.48
N PHE A 202 14.36 33.84 -11.79
CA PHE A 202 13.38 33.17 -10.96
C PHE A 202 13.95 32.87 -9.57
N PHE A 203 15.20 32.38 -9.47
CA PHE A 203 15.88 32.13 -8.20
C PHE A 203 16.11 33.40 -7.37
N GLU A 204 16.38 34.52 -8.03
CA GLU A 204 16.49 35.81 -7.37
C GLU A 204 15.15 36.29 -6.81
N LYS A 205 14.07 36.16 -7.59
CA LYS A 205 12.71 36.55 -7.18
C LYS A 205 12.20 35.73 -5.99
N VAL A 206 12.51 34.42 -5.96
CA VAL A 206 12.15 33.58 -4.81
C VAL A 206 13.15 33.68 -3.65
N GLY A 207 14.23 34.46 -3.82
CA GLY A 207 15.23 34.77 -2.79
C GLY A 207 16.25 33.67 -2.52
N THR A 208 16.37 32.66 -3.39
CA THR A 208 17.33 31.56 -3.21
C THR A 208 18.70 31.86 -3.80
N LEU A 209 18.79 32.88 -4.66
CA LEU A 209 20.03 33.37 -5.23
C LEU A 209 20.04 34.90 -5.11
N LYS A 210 21.18 35.49 -4.80
CA LYS A 210 21.37 36.94 -4.82
C LYS A 210 22.81 37.24 -5.18
N ASP A 211 23.03 38.14 -6.13
CA ASP A 211 24.38 38.51 -6.60
C ASP A 211 25.22 37.27 -6.98
N SER A 212 24.57 36.30 -7.64
CA SER A 212 25.15 34.99 -8.00
C SER A 212 25.69 34.18 -6.81
N GLN A 213 25.16 34.41 -5.61
CA GLN A 213 25.45 33.65 -4.40
C GLN A 213 24.17 33.00 -3.87
N VAL A 214 24.27 31.71 -3.55
CA VAL A 214 23.16 30.95 -3.01
C VAL A 214 22.82 31.44 -1.60
N GLN A 215 21.55 31.75 -1.38
CA GLN A 215 21.06 32.18 -0.07
C GLN A 215 20.78 30.92 0.77
N GLU A 216 21.82 30.40 1.42
CA GLU A 216 21.80 29.09 2.09
C GLU A 216 20.63 28.94 3.08
N GLU A 217 20.36 29.94 3.91
CA GLU A 217 19.26 29.90 4.89
C GLU A 217 17.88 29.84 4.19
N VAL A 218 17.72 30.59 3.10
CA VAL A 218 16.47 30.64 2.34
C VAL A 218 16.27 29.32 1.57
N VAL A 219 17.35 28.77 1.01
CA VAL A 219 17.33 27.44 0.41
C VAL A 219 17.07 26.38 1.47
N LEU A 220 17.65 26.47 2.65
CA LEU A 220 17.41 25.51 3.74
C LEU A 220 15.98 25.60 4.25
N ALA A 221 15.41 26.79 4.38
CA ALA A 221 14.01 26.97 4.78
C ALA A 221 13.04 26.45 3.72
N LYS A 222 13.28 26.76 2.43
CA LYS A 222 12.39 26.36 1.34
C LYS A 222 12.59 24.91 0.91
N LEU A 223 13.82 24.51 0.62
CA LEU A 223 14.19 23.18 0.15
C LEU A 223 14.31 22.18 1.31
N GLY A 224 14.80 22.58 2.49
CA GLY A 224 14.85 21.71 3.67
C GLY A 224 13.48 21.30 4.17
N ALA A 225 12.47 22.16 4.04
CA ALA A 225 11.07 21.80 4.25
C ALA A 225 10.54 20.77 3.23
N LEU A 226 11.15 20.68 2.05
CA LEU A 226 10.72 19.79 0.95
C LEU A 226 11.45 18.44 0.92
N ILE A 227 12.78 18.44 1.14
CA ILE A 227 13.61 17.24 1.00
C ILE A 227 14.36 16.85 2.28
N GLY A 228 14.15 17.59 3.37
CA GLY A 228 14.84 17.40 4.65
C GLY A 228 16.09 18.29 4.78
N GLU A 229 16.31 18.79 5.99
CA GLU A 229 17.39 19.74 6.30
C GLU A 229 18.77 19.16 6.01
N GLU A 230 19.04 17.92 6.41
CA GLU A 230 20.35 17.26 6.25
C GLU A 230 20.74 17.09 4.77
N LYS A 231 19.81 16.59 3.95
CA LYS A 231 20.02 16.43 2.50
C LYS A 231 20.18 17.77 1.80
N THR A 232 19.43 18.77 2.24
CA THR A 232 19.55 20.12 1.71
C THR A 232 20.92 20.72 2.02
N LYS A 233 21.44 20.52 3.24
CA LYS A 233 22.81 20.90 3.61
C LYS A 233 23.85 20.18 2.76
N GLU A 234 23.65 18.88 2.49
CA GLU A 234 24.56 18.12 1.63
C GLU A 234 24.64 18.69 0.21
N VAL A 235 23.49 18.98 -0.42
CA VAL A 235 23.44 19.56 -1.77
C VAL A 235 23.98 20.99 -1.77
N LEU A 236 23.63 21.80 -0.77
CA LEU A 236 24.16 23.16 -0.61
C LEU A 236 25.69 23.15 -0.56
N ASN A 237 26.28 22.32 0.30
CA ASN A 237 27.74 22.23 0.43
C ASN A 237 28.45 21.85 -0.87
N LYS A 238 27.77 21.16 -1.78
CA LYS A 238 28.36 20.69 -3.05
C LYS A 238 28.11 21.66 -4.21
N CYS A 239 27.03 22.43 -4.18
CA CYS A 239 26.58 23.23 -5.32
C CYS A 239 26.65 24.75 -5.11
N LYS A 240 26.71 25.25 -3.86
CA LYS A 240 26.56 26.68 -3.56
C LYS A 240 27.66 27.57 -4.13
N ASP A 241 28.87 27.02 -4.27
CA ASP A 241 30.07 27.77 -4.69
C ASP A 241 30.33 27.69 -6.19
N ILE A 242 29.41 27.09 -6.97
CA ILE A 242 29.55 26.96 -8.42
C ILE A 242 29.45 28.33 -9.08
N LYS A 243 30.37 28.59 -10.02
CA LYS A 243 30.42 29.81 -10.84
C LYS A 243 30.40 29.46 -12.32
N GLY A 244 29.64 30.25 -13.07
CA GLY A 244 29.61 30.24 -14.52
C GLY A 244 30.34 31.43 -15.11
N ASP A 245 30.29 31.54 -16.43
CA ASP A 245 30.96 32.60 -17.17
C ASP A 245 30.32 33.98 -16.92
N ASP A 246 29.02 33.99 -16.60
CA ASP A 246 28.24 35.18 -16.25
C ASP A 246 27.18 34.87 -15.17
N ARG A 247 26.35 35.86 -14.83
CA ARG A 247 25.23 35.74 -13.87
C ARG A 247 24.31 34.57 -14.21
N CYS A 248 23.90 34.48 -15.48
CA CYS A 248 22.91 33.53 -15.96
C CYS A 248 23.48 32.11 -16.03
N ASP A 249 24.73 31.99 -16.49
CA ASP A 249 25.45 30.73 -16.52
C ASP A 249 25.77 30.23 -15.10
N THR A 250 26.05 31.14 -14.16
CA THR A 250 26.20 30.78 -12.73
C THR A 250 24.90 30.20 -12.17
N GLY A 251 23.77 30.90 -12.31
CA GLY A 251 22.49 30.40 -11.80
C GLY A 251 22.07 29.08 -12.48
N PHE A 252 22.36 28.93 -13.77
CA PHE A 252 22.06 27.70 -14.51
C PHE A 252 22.95 26.51 -14.08
N LYS A 253 24.26 26.69 -13.92
CA LYS A 253 25.17 25.63 -13.44
C LYS A 253 24.85 25.21 -12.01
N ILE A 254 24.45 26.15 -11.16
CA ILE A 254 23.94 25.82 -9.81
C ILE A 254 22.69 24.95 -9.94
N TYR A 255 21.73 25.32 -10.80
CA TYR A 255 20.54 24.49 -11.06
C TYR A 255 20.90 23.09 -11.57
N GLU A 256 21.79 22.96 -12.55
CA GLU A 256 22.24 21.67 -13.08
C GLU A 256 22.90 20.82 -11.98
N CYS A 257 23.68 21.43 -11.09
CA CYS A 257 24.26 20.74 -9.95
C CYS A 257 23.17 20.20 -9.03
N PHE A 258 22.20 21.02 -8.64
CA PHE A 258 21.06 20.59 -7.81
C PHE A 258 20.26 19.46 -8.49
N GLU A 259 20.03 19.53 -9.81
CA GLU A 259 19.38 18.47 -10.58
C GLU A 259 20.22 17.19 -10.70
N SER A 260 21.56 17.30 -10.75
CA SER A 260 22.45 16.14 -10.79
C SER A 260 22.38 15.31 -9.50
N TYR A 261 22.26 15.97 -8.34
CA TYR A 261 22.09 15.27 -7.05
C TYR A 261 20.71 14.63 -6.94
N LYS A 262 19.67 15.26 -7.51
CA LYS A 262 18.36 14.62 -7.66
C LYS A 262 18.44 13.33 -8.49
N ALA A 263 19.29 13.26 -9.52
CA ALA A 263 19.54 12.04 -10.28
C ALA A 263 20.31 10.97 -9.48
N GLN A 264 21.31 11.36 -8.69
CA GLN A 264 22.05 10.46 -7.79
C GLN A 264 21.16 9.87 -6.69
N PHE A 265 20.30 10.69 -6.08
CA PHE A 265 19.29 10.22 -5.14
C PHE A 265 18.23 9.34 -5.81
N LYS A 266 17.97 9.49 -7.11
CA LYS A 266 17.09 8.59 -7.89
C LYS A 266 17.73 7.23 -8.13
N GLU A 267 19.05 7.15 -8.36
CA GLU A 267 19.77 5.87 -8.41
C GLU A 267 19.86 5.22 -7.03
N HIS A 268 20.19 5.97 -5.98
CA HIS A 268 20.18 5.48 -4.61
C HIS A 268 18.78 5.12 -4.14
N HIS A 269 17.73 5.83 -4.56
CA HIS A 269 16.34 5.48 -4.28
C HIS A 269 15.88 4.32 -5.15
N ASN A 270 16.34 4.14 -6.38
CA ASN A 270 16.04 2.95 -7.20
C ASN A 270 16.79 1.72 -6.69
N PHE A 271 18.00 1.91 -6.18
CA PHE A 271 18.82 0.93 -5.47
C PHE A 271 18.21 0.61 -4.11
N LEU A 272 17.77 1.61 -3.33
CA LEU A 272 17.06 1.45 -2.07
C LEU A 272 15.64 0.94 -2.31
N LYS A 273 14.98 1.18 -3.45
CA LYS A 273 13.69 0.60 -3.85
C LYS A 273 13.87 -0.78 -4.49
N ARG A 274 15.08 -1.14 -4.95
CA ARG A 274 15.51 -2.51 -5.30
C ARG A 274 15.84 -3.28 -4.02
N LEU A 275 16.59 -2.70 -3.08
CA LEU A 275 16.89 -3.23 -1.76
C LEU A 275 15.65 -3.31 -0.89
N LEU A 276 14.77 -2.31 -0.88
CA LEU A 276 13.46 -2.33 -0.21
C LEU A 276 12.45 -3.15 -1.00
N ARG A 277 12.63 -3.41 -2.31
CA ARG A 277 11.94 -4.52 -2.98
C ARG A 277 12.50 -5.85 -2.54
N ASN A 278 13.79 -5.98 -2.27
CA ASN A 278 14.44 -7.20 -1.77
C ASN A 278 14.14 -7.43 -0.27
N ILE A 279 13.97 -6.37 0.52
CA ILE A 279 13.62 -6.36 1.95
C ILE A 279 12.09 -6.38 2.12
N LYS A 280 11.30 -5.74 1.24
CA LYS A 280 9.89 -6.10 1.08
C LYS A 280 9.80 -7.53 0.57
N LEU A 281 10.67 -8.04 -0.28
CA LEU A 281 10.71 -9.48 -0.59
C LEU A 281 11.17 -10.30 0.62
N ASP A 282 11.82 -9.76 1.65
CA ASP A 282 12.10 -10.47 2.92
C ASP A 282 10.95 -10.36 3.95
N LYS A 283 10.22 -9.24 4.03
CA LYS A 283 9.01 -9.07 4.88
C LYS A 283 7.72 -9.57 4.23
N GLN A 284 7.61 -9.41 2.92
CA GLN A 284 6.69 -10.11 2.03
C GLN A 284 7.20 -11.53 1.78
N LYS A 285 8.47 -11.92 1.94
CA LYS A 285 8.80 -13.33 2.25
C LYS A 285 8.29 -13.66 3.63
N SER A 286 8.31 -12.84 4.67
CA SER A 286 7.69 -13.25 5.95
C SER A 286 6.15 -13.42 5.83
N LYS A 287 5.47 -12.60 5.01
CA LYS A 287 4.01 -12.68 4.76
C LYS A 287 3.62 -13.61 3.59
N GLU A 288 4.50 -13.85 2.62
CA GLU A 288 4.42 -14.90 1.59
C GLU A 288 5.02 -16.23 2.08
N ILE A 289 5.86 -16.28 3.11
CA ILE A 289 6.12 -17.49 3.89
C ILE A 289 4.81 -17.91 4.57
N ASN A 290 3.82 -17.02 4.68
CA ASN A 290 2.43 -17.39 4.96
C ASN A 290 1.58 -17.58 3.67
N MET A 291 1.67 -16.73 2.63
CA MET A 291 0.84 -16.83 1.38
C MET A 291 1.45 -17.61 0.18
N LYS A 292 2.74 -17.49 -0.14
CA LYS A 292 3.49 -18.46 -0.98
C LYS A 292 3.55 -19.85 -0.33
N ALA A 293 3.61 -19.96 1.00
CA ALA A 293 3.42 -21.24 1.70
C ALA A 293 1.97 -21.77 1.69
N PHE A 294 1.10 -21.13 0.92
CA PHE A 294 -0.33 -21.39 0.79
C PHE A 294 -0.71 -21.71 -0.65
N ILE A 295 -0.04 -21.08 -1.62
CA ILE A 295 -0.27 -21.31 -3.06
C ILE A 295 0.73 -22.30 -3.64
N THR A 296 2.00 -22.26 -3.20
CA THR A 296 2.88 -23.42 -3.38
C THR A 296 2.20 -24.61 -2.72
N LEU A 297 1.67 -24.44 -1.51
CA LEU A 297 1.11 -25.49 -0.68
C LEU A 297 -0.33 -25.94 -1.01
N ALA A 298 -1.19 -25.18 -1.68
CA ALA A 298 -2.45 -25.76 -2.18
C ALA A 298 -2.20 -26.84 -3.25
N VAL A 299 -1.02 -26.83 -3.91
CA VAL A 299 -0.53 -27.90 -4.80
C VAL A 299 0.51 -28.78 -4.09
N VAL A 300 1.24 -28.24 -3.11
CA VAL A 300 2.35 -28.87 -2.38
C VAL A 300 1.95 -29.52 -1.03
N CYS A 301 0.77 -29.30 -0.46
CA CYS A 301 0.22 -30.18 0.59
C CYS A 301 -0.65 -31.29 0.04
N PHE A 302 -0.39 -31.68 -1.21
CA PHE A 302 -0.64 -33.04 -1.63
C PHE A 302 0.60 -33.92 -1.76
N ILE A 303 1.83 -33.40 -1.90
CA ILE A 303 3.07 -34.24 -1.87
C ILE A 303 4.37 -33.61 -1.31
N ALA A 304 4.50 -32.30 -1.10
CA ALA A 304 5.80 -31.68 -0.86
C ALA A 304 5.89 -30.74 0.37
N SER A 305 5.39 -31.15 1.53
CA SER A 305 5.78 -30.43 2.75
C SER A 305 7.23 -30.71 3.19
N THR A 306 8.02 -31.46 2.44
CA THR A 306 9.23 -32.09 2.99
C THR A 306 10.45 -32.13 2.04
N LEU A 307 10.46 -31.47 0.89
CA LEU A 307 11.71 -31.36 0.13
C LEU A 307 12.69 -30.40 0.82
N ALA A 308 13.93 -30.85 1.06
CA ALA A 308 15.03 -30.04 1.59
C ALA A 308 15.38 -28.84 0.69
N ASN A 309 14.96 -28.89 -0.59
CA ASN A 309 14.94 -27.75 -1.50
C ASN A 309 13.49 -27.31 -1.75
N PRO A 310 13.19 -25.99 -1.76
CA PRO A 310 11.85 -25.52 -2.06
C PRO A 310 11.42 -26.05 -3.42
N LEU A 311 10.26 -26.70 -3.46
CA LEU A 311 9.66 -27.15 -4.70
C LEU A 311 9.26 -25.90 -5.51
N GLU A 312 10.09 -25.54 -6.49
CA GLU A 312 9.88 -24.36 -7.33
C GLU A 312 8.83 -24.66 -8.40
N LEU A 313 7.55 -24.53 -8.03
CA LEU A 313 6.48 -24.47 -9.03
C LEU A 313 6.72 -23.27 -9.95
N SER A 314 6.45 -23.46 -11.25
CA SER A 314 6.45 -22.36 -12.20
C SER A 314 5.34 -21.35 -11.85
N GLU A 315 5.50 -20.10 -12.26
CA GLU A 315 4.47 -19.07 -12.06
C GLU A 315 3.14 -19.45 -12.74
N GLU A 316 3.20 -20.21 -13.84
CA GLU A 316 2.01 -20.75 -14.52
C GLU A 316 1.28 -21.80 -13.65
N GLN A 317 2.02 -22.71 -13.00
CA GLN A 317 1.43 -23.71 -12.11
C GLN A 317 0.76 -23.05 -10.90
N LYS A 318 1.37 -21.99 -10.35
CA LYS A 318 0.80 -21.21 -9.23
C LYS A 318 -0.47 -20.47 -9.64
N ALA A 319 -0.50 -19.89 -10.85
CA ALA A 319 -1.68 -19.21 -11.37
C ALA A 319 -2.85 -20.19 -11.57
N LYS A 320 -2.61 -21.36 -12.17
CA LYS A 320 -3.64 -22.40 -12.37
C LYS A 320 -4.17 -22.93 -11.04
N ALA A 321 -3.28 -23.17 -10.07
CA ALA A 321 -3.69 -23.59 -8.72
C ALA A 321 -4.64 -22.61 -8.04
N LYS A 322 -4.36 -21.30 -8.16
CA LYS A 322 -5.22 -20.26 -7.60
C LYS A 322 -6.61 -20.25 -8.22
N VAL A 323 -6.69 -20.43 -9.54
CA VAL A 323 -7.96 -20.52 -10.27
C VAL A 323 -8.74 -21.74 -9.80
N HIS A 324 -8.12 -22.93 -9.77
CA HIS A 324 -8.78 -24.15 -9.31
C HIS A 324 -9.23 -24.07 -7.84
N PHE A 325 -8.44 -23.44 -6.97
CA PHE A 325 -8.84 -23.20 -5.59
C PHE A 325 -10.14 -22.39 -5.52
N GLN A 326 -10.23 -21.28 -6.24
CA GLN A 326 -11.42 -20.42 -6.23
C GLN A 326 -12.64 -21.14 -6.83
N GLU A 327 -12.45 -21.87 -7.93
CA GLU A 327 -13.51 -22.67 -8.54
C GLU A 327 -14.02 -23.75 -7.58
N CYS A 328 -13.13 -24.45 -6.87
CA CYS A 328 -13.53 -25.50 -5.94
C CYS A 328 -14.18 -24.97 -4.65
N VAL A 329 -13.77 -23.80 -4.15
CA VAL A 329 -14.49 -23.14 -3.04
C VAL A 329 -15.94 -22.85 -3.45
N GLN A 330 -16.14 -22.35 -4.67
CA GLN A 330 -17.48 -22.06 -5.19
C GLN A 330 -18.28 -23.32 -5.47
N GLN A 331 -17.68 -24.31 -6.14
CA GLN A 331 -18.35 -25.54 -6.56
C GLN A 331 -18.81 -26.37 -5.36
N GLU A 332 -17.96 -26.51 -4.35
CA GLU A 332 -18.21 -27.37 -3.19
C GLU A 332 -18.84 -26.60 -2.01
N ASN A 333 -19.24 -25.33 -2.24
CA ASN A 333 -19.85 -24.44 -1.24
C ASN A 333 -19.06 -24.36 0.07
N VAL A 334 -17.74 -24.26 -0.04
CA VAL A 334 -16.85 -24.18 1.13
C VAL A 334 -17.10 -22.85 1.84
N SER A 335 -17.35 -22.91 3.15
CA SER A 335 -17.55 -21.70 3.95
C SER A 335 -16.28 -20.86 4.02
N GLU A 336 -16.38 -19.56 4.28
CA GLU A 336 -15.18 -18.70 4.41
C GLU A 336 -14.28 -19.14 5.59
N GLU A 337 -14.86 -19.73 6.63
CA GLU A 337 -14.14 -20.31 7.76
C GLU A 337 -13.33 -21.54 7.31
N GLU A 338 -13.94 -22.49 6.61
CA GLU A 338 -13.25 -23.67 6.07
C GLU A 338 -12.24 -23.28 4.99
N ALA A 339 -12.56 -22.29 4.16
CA ALA A 339 -11.63 -21.73 3.19
C ALA A 339 -10.44 -21.09 3.89
N THR A 340 -10.60 -20.51 5.08
CA THR A 340 -9.51 -20.00 5.93
C THR A 340 -8.70 -21.14 6.56
N ARG A 341 -9.33 -22.24 6.95
CA ARG A 341 -8.64 -23.44 7.46
C ARG A 341 -7.81 -24.14 6.40
N LEU A 342 -8.39 -24.36 5.20
CA LEU A 342 -7.70 -24.89 4.01
C LEU A 342 -6.45 -24.08 3.68
N ARG A 343 -6.66 -22.76 3.66
CA ARG A 343 -5.64 -21.73 3.56
C ARG A 343 -4.56 -22.01 4.61
N ASN A 344 -4.90 -21.99 5.90
CA ASN A 344 -3.98 -22.18 7.02
C ASN A 344 -3.44 -23.61 7.23
N LYS A 345 -3.69 -24.55 6.31
CA LYS A 345 -3.25 -25.96 6.39
C LYS A 345 -3.84 -26.72 7.58
N ASP A 346 -4.95 -26.24 8.11
CA ASP A 346 -5.66 -26.90 9.19
C ASP A 346 -6.63 -27.92 8.60
N PHE A 347 -6.14 -29.16 8.45
CA PHE A 347 -6.90 -30.31 7.98
C PHE A 347 -7.39 -31.21 9.12
N ALA A 348 -7.26 -30.78 10.38
CA ALA A 348 -7.71 -31.58 11.51
C ALA A 348 -9.24 -31.68 11.51
N ASN A 349 -9.82 -32.88 11.61
CA ASN A 349 -11.27 -33.07 11.59
C ASN A 349 -11.94 -32.38 10.38
N PRO A 350 -11.62 -32.81 9.14
CA PRO A 350 -12.12 -32.15 7.94
C PRO A 350 -13.62 -32.37 7.80
N SER A 351 -14.34 -31.29 7.47
CA SER A 351 -15.75 -31.35 7.14
C SER A 351 -15.98 -32.06 5.80
N ALA A 352 -17.24 -32.40 5.51
CA ALA A 352 -17.63 -32.91 4.19
C ALA A 352 -17.24 -31.94 3.05
N ALA A 353 -17.48 -30.63 3.24
CA ALA A 353 -17.12 -29.61 2.26
C ALA A 353 -15.61 -29.53 2.02
N MET A 354 -14.80 -29.70 3.09
CA MET A 354 -13.34 -29.71 2.98
C MET A 354 -12.82 -30.97 2.25
N LYS A 355 -13.40 -32.15 2.52
CA LYS A 355 -13.10 -33.37 1.75
C LYS A 355 -13.45 -33.19 0.28
N CYS A 356 -14.64 -32.65 -0.01
CA CYS A 356 -15.10 -32.40 -1.37
C CYS A 356 -14.22 -31.37 -2.10
N PHE A 357 -13.76 -30.32 -1.40
CA PHE A 357 -12.81 -29.36 -1.96
C PHE A 357 -11.52 -30.04 -2.44
N GLY A 358 -10.94 -30.92 -1.63
CA GLY A 358 -9.73 -31.67 -2.02
C GLY A 358 -9.96 -32.52 -3.27
N THR A 359 -11.09 -33.23 -3.32
CA THR A 359 -11.48 -34.02 -4.49
C THR A 359 -11.72 -33.17 -5.74
N CYS A 360 -12.41 -32.04 -5.62
CA CYS A 360 -12.58 -31.09 -6.72
C CYS A 360 -11.22 -30.62 -7.26
N PHE A 361 -10.30 -30.29 -6.37
CA PHE A 361 -8.98 -29.82 -6.77
C PHE A 361 -8.24 -30.89 -7.57
N PHE A 362 -8.29 -32.15 -7.14
CA PHE A 362 -7.73 -33.29 -7.85
C PHE A 362 -8.31 -33.51 -9.24
N GLU A 363 -9.62 -33.34 -9.38
CA GLU A 363 -10.28 -33.43 -10.68
C GLU A 363 -9.85 -32.30 -11.61
N LYS A 364 -9.73 -31.08 -11.09
CA LYS A 364 -9.28 -29.90 -11.84
C LYS A 364 -7.84 -30.03 -12.31
N VAL A 365 -6.95 -30.57 -11.48
CA VAL A 365 -5.57 -30.84 -11.88
C VAL A 365 -5.41 -32.12 -12.70
N GLY A 366 -6.47 -32.94 -12.79
CA GLY A 366 -6.54 -34.16 -13.59
C GLY A 366 -5.87 -35.39 -12.94
N THR A 367 -5.57 -35.36 -11.65
CA THR A 367 -4.98 -36.51 -10.93
C THR A 367 -6.01 -37.50 -10.43
N LEU A 368 -7.29 -37.10 -10.42
CA LEU A 368 -8.42 -37.97 -10.11
C LEU A 368 -9.51 -37.72 -11.14
N LYS A 369 -10.14 -38.78 -11.64
CA LYS A 369 -11.30 -38.67 -12.53
C LYS A 369 -12.24 -39.83 -12.23
N ASP A 370 -13.52 -39.55 -12.05
CA ASP A 370 -14.53 -40.57 -11.72
C ASP A 370 -14.12 -41.41 -10.50
N SER A 371 -13.53 -40.74 -9.50
CA SER A 371 -12.95 -41.35 -8.29
C SER A 371 -11.81 -42.36 -8.56
N GLN A 372 -11.18 -42.32 -9.74
CA GLN A 372 -10.02 -43.15 -10.10
C GLN A 372 -8.77 -42.28 -10.25
N VAL A 373 -7.68 -42.70 -9.62
CA VAL A 373 -6.40 -42.01 -9.70
C VAL A 373 -5.85 -42.13 -11.11
N GLN A 374 -5.47 -40.99 -11.70
CA GLN A 374 -4.92 -40.92 -13.04
C GLN A 374 -3.40 -41.10 -12.96
N GLU A 375 -2.94 -42.35 -12.91
CA GLU A 375 -1.54 -42.74 -12.63
C GLU A 375 -0.53 -41.97 -13.49
N GLU A 376 -0.75 -41.89 -14.81
CA GLU A 376 0.14 -41.18 -15.73
C GLU A 376 0.25 -39.68 -15.40
N VAL A 377 -0.87 -39.05 -15.04
CA VAL A 377 -0.92 -37.63 -14.69
C VAL A 377 -0.25 -37.37 -13.34
N VAL A 378 -0.44 -38.28 -12.37
CA VAL A 378 0.25 -38.27 -11.09
C VAL A 378 1.75 -38.42 -11.30
N LEU A 379 2.21 -39.38 -12.09
CA LEU A 379 3.63 -39.57 -12.42
C LEU A 379 4.22 -38.36 -13.15
N ALA A 380 3.53 -37.80 -14.13
CA ALA A 380 4.02 -36.64 -14.87
C ALA A 380 4.18 -35.41 -13.97
N LYS A 381 3.24 -35.19 -13.04
CA LYS A 381 3.27 -34.03 -12.14
C LYS A 381 4.19 -34.23 -10.95
N LEU A 382 4.15 -35.41 -10.34
CA LEU A 382 4.78 -35.67 -9.04
C LEU A 382 6.12 -36.38 -9.22
N GLY A 383 6.25 -37.26 -10.20
CA GLY A 383 7.54 -37.85 -10.57
C GLY A 383 8.56 -36.79 -10.97
N ALA A 384 8.13 -35.73 -11.66
CA ALA A 384 8.99 -34.57 -11.98
C ALA A 384 9.45 -33.77 -10.74
N LEU A 385 8.74 -33.91 -9.61
CA LEU A 385 8.91 -33.10 -8.42
C LEU A 385 9.67 -33.83 -7.30
N ILE A 386 9.33 -35.09 -7.08
CA ILE A 386 9.83 -35.91 -5.96
C ILE A 386 10.55 -37.20 -6.43
N GLY A 387 10.64 -37.42 -7.74
CA GLY A 387 11.25 -38.60 -8.34
C GLY A 387 10.23 -39.64 -8.79
N GLU A 388 10.43 -40.17 -10.01
CA GLU A 388 9.50 -41.09 -10.66
C GLU A 388 9.32 -42.40 -9.88
N GLU A 389 10.41 -43.02 -9.44
CA GLU A 389 10.37 -44.31 -8.72
C GLU A 389 9.64 -44.22 -7.39
N LYS A 390 9.90 -43.18 -6.60
CA LYS A 390 9.17 -42.92 -5.34
C LYS A 390 7.68 -42.68 -5.58
N THR A 391 7.35 -41.97 -6.65
CA THR A 391 5.95 -41.71 -7.03
C THR A 391 5.25 -43.00 -7.45
N LYS A 392 5.92 -43.87 -8.23
CA LYS A 392 5.38 -45.20 -8.60
C LYS A 392 5.10 -46.07 -7.39
N GLU A 393 6.01 -46.08 -6.41
CA GLU A 393 5.86 -46.87 -5.19
C GLU A 393 4.61 -46.47 -4.41
N VAL A 394 4.41 -45.17 -4.17
CA VAL A 394 3.22 -44.67 -3.45
C VAL A 394 1.94 -44.87 -4.28
N LEU A 395 2.00 -44.66 -5.60
CA LEU A 395 0.87 -44.96 -6.50
C LEU A 395 0.41 -46.40 -6.38
N HIS A 396 1.33 -47.36 -6.39
CA HIS A 396 1.00 -48.78 -6.23
C HIS A 396 0.24 -49.06 -4.91
N LYS A 397 0.55 -48.31 -3.84
CA LYS A 397 -0.08 -48.47 -2.52
C LYS A 397 -1.43 -47.74 -2.40
N CYS A 398 -1.60 -46.61 -3.08
CA CYS A 398 -2.72 -45.68 -2.83
C CYS A 398 -3.77 -45.57 -3.95
N LYS A 399 -3.48 -46.01 -5.18
CA LYS A 399 -4.34 -45.71 -6.35
C LYS A 399 -5.72 -46.36 -6.34
N ASP A 400 -5.85 -47.52 -5.70
CA ASP A 400 -7.08 -48.33 -5.69
C ASP A 400 -7.99 -48.03 -4.49
N ILE A 401 -7.64 -47.03 -3.68
CA ILE A 401 -8.41 -46.65 -2.49
C ILE A 401 -9.76 -46.05 -2.90
N LYS A 402 -10.82 -46.52 -2.22
CA LYS A 402 -12.19 -46.03 -2.38
C LYS A 402 -12.78 -45.64 -1.04
N GLY A 403 -13.50 -44.52 -1.04
CA GLY A 403 -14.29 -44.04 0.08
C GLY A 403 -15.77 -44.36 -0.06
N GLU A 404 -16.55 -43.88 0.89
CA GLU A 404 -18.01 -44.03 0.89
C GLU A 404 -18.66 -43.25 -0.26
N ASP A 405 -18.06 -42.12 -0.65
CA ASP A 405 -18.49 -41.28 -1.75
C ASP A 405 -17.29 -40.68 -2.53
N ARG A 406 -17.57 -39.82 -3.51
CA ARG A 406 -16.56 -39.09 -4.30
C ARG A 406 -15.59 -38.30 -3.41
N CYS A 407 -16.12 -37.57 -2.44
CA CYS A 407 -15.34 -36.69 -1.57
C CYS A 407 -14.48 -37.50 -0.60
N ASP A 408 -15.04 -38.56 -0.03
CA ASP A 408 -14.34 -39.49 0.84
C ASP A 408 -13.28 -40.31 0.08
N THR A 409 -13.52 -40.64 -1.19
CA THR A 409 -12.52 -41.32 -2.03
C THR A 409 -11.30 -40.44 -2.24
N GLY A 410 -11.49 -39.18 -2.69
CA GLY A 410 -10.36 -38.26 -2.86
C GLY A 410 -9.63 -37.98 -1.54
N PHE A 411 -10.37 -37.88 -0.43
CA PHE A 411 -9.76 -37.68 0.88
C PHE A 411 -9.00 -38.92 1.41
N LYS A 412 -9.46 -40.14 1.19
CA LYS A 412 -8.69 -41.33 1.60
C LYS A 412 -7.44 -41.53 0.73
N VAL A 413 -7.53 -41.21 -0.56
CA VAL A 413 -6.36 -41.16 -1.44
C VAL A 413 -5.37 -40.13 -0.91
N TYR A 414 -5.83 -38.94 -0.50
CA TYR A 414 -4.98 -37.95 0.17
C TYR A 414 -4.24 -38.50 1.38
N GLU A 415 -4.98 -39.03 2.34
CA GLU A 415 -4.42 -39.54 3.60
C GLU A 415 -3.40 -40.65 3.34
N CYS A 416 -3.64 -41.49 2.33
CA CYS A 416 -2.69 -42.50 1.93
C CYS A 416 -1.37 -41.88 1.44
N PHE A 417 -1.44 -40.92 0.51
CA PHE A 417 -0.24 -40.23 0.02
C PHE A 417 0.49 -39.47 1.14
N GLU A 418 -0.22 -38.84 2.07
CA GLU A 418 0.40 -38.18 3.23
C GLU A 418 1.04 -39.16 4.21
N SER A 419 0.53 -40.39 4.34
CA SER A 419 1.13 -41.39 5.22
C SER A 419 2.53 -41.83 4.76
N PHE A 420 2.81 -41.76 3.45
CA PHE A 420 4.12 -42.03 2.85
C PHE A 420 5.02 -40.79 2.71
N LYS A 421 4.58 -39.63 3.21
CA LYS A 421 5.30 -38.35 3.10
C LYS A 421 6.76 -38.40 3.55
N ALA A 422 7.06 -39.14 4.62
CA ALA A 422 8.44 -39.27 5.10
C ALA A 422 9.33 -40.04 4.10
N GLU A 423 8.82 -41.13 3.51
CA GLU A 423 9.52 -41.95 2.51
C GLU A 423 9.72 -41.20 1.18
N LEU A 424 8.79 -40.31 0.83
CA LEU A 424 8.90 -39.47 -0.37
C LEU A 424 10.05 -38.45 -0.28
N THR A 425 10.57 -38.18 0.92
CA THR A 425 11.48 -37.05 1.17
C THR A 425 12.79 -37.37 1.88
N ALA A 426 12.98 -38.63 2.28
CA ALA A 426 14.29 -39.21 2.60
C ALA A 426 15.06 -39.53 1.33
#